data_AF-A0A9E4N2H5-F1
#
_entry.id   AF-A0A9E4N2H5-F1
#
_cell.length_a   1.000
_cell.length_b   1.000
_cell.length_c   1.000
_cell.angle_alpha   90.00
_cell.angle_beta   90.00
_cell.angle_gamma   90.00
#
_symmetry.space_group_name_H-M   'P 1'
#
loop_
_entity.id
_entity.type
_entity.pdbx_description
1 polymer ?
#
loop_
_entity_poly.entity_id
_entity_poly.type
_entity_poly.pdbx_seq_one_letter_code
_entity_poly.pdbx_strand_id
1 'polypeptide(L)'
;MNRRNFIIAVSSLAMITACKKEDNVSDAGEQLLVFSSITCSYCRTFHRDNSPYFAMTDRVKVIPYYRNMVDVASQMVIDASGNRSEEVKNYLYENDDWLAGDNILANLNQVVNRFDVKIDLEKTVKDRNQIDKMVRVLEEAVGFRHITGTPAFFIGERALSWDEAVEFVEELKP
;
A
#
# COMPACT_ATOMS: atom_id res chain seq x y z
N MET A 1 59.87 -25.61 -4.74
CA MET A 1 58.91 -26.34 -5.59
C MET A 1 57.78 -26.85 -4.69
N ASN A 2 56.66 -26.13 -4.59
CA ASN A 2 55.32 -26.71 -4.37
C ASN A 2 54.25 -25.61 -4.41
N ARG A 3 53.23 -25.83 -5.25
CA ARG A 3 52.05 -24.98 -5.40
C ARG A 3 51.07 -25.26 -4.25
N ARG A 4 50.42 -24.23 -3.70
CA ARG A 4 49.11 -24.37 -3.06
C ARG A 4 48.22 -23.20 -3.48
N ASN A 5 47.13 -23.59 -4.15
CA ASN A 5 46.00 -22.74 -4.51
C ASN A 5 45.37 -22.13 -3.26
N PHE A 6 45.02 -20.84 -3.31
CA PHE A 6 44.05 -20.25 -2.40
C PHE A 6 42.94 -19.61 -3.23
N ILE A 7 41.81 -20.31 -3.31
CA ILE A 7 40.55 -19.75 -3.81
C ILE A 7 39.97 -18.94 -2.67
N ILE A 8 39.91 -17.61 -2.81
CA ILE A 8 39.16 -16.76 -1.90
C ILE A 8 37.73 -16.71 -2.42
N ALA A 9 36.86 -17.53 -1.84
CA ALA A 9 35.42 -17.34 -1.92
C ALA A 9 35.07 -16.12 -1.08
N VAL A 10 34.74 -15.00 -1.73
CA VAL A 10 34.15 -13.84 -1.05
C VAL A 10 32.68 -14.17 -0.83
N SER A 11 32.35 -14.62 0.37
CA SER A 11 30.97 -14.80 0.81
C SER A 11 30.31 -13.43 0.97
N SER A 12 29.24 -13.21 0.23
CA SER A 12 28.40 -12.00 0.27
C SER A 12 27.61 -11.92 1.59
N LEU A 13 28.28 -11.56 2.68
CA LEU A 13 27.67 -11.41 4.01
C LEU A 13 27.50 -9.94 4.45
N ALA A 14 27.35 -9.01 3.49
CA ALA A 14 27.30 -7.57 3.79
C ALA A 14 26.00 -6.86 3.38
N MET A 15 24.91 -7.57 3.06
CA MET A 15 23.59 -6.97 2.80
C MET A 15 22.44 -7.71 3.48
N ILE A 16 22.61 -8.12 4.74
CA ILE A 16 21.53 -8.69 5.57
C ILE A 16 21.43 -7.92 6.90
N THR A 17 21.54 -6.60 6.88
CA THR A 17 21.51 -5.81 8.13
C THR A 17 20.66 -4.55 8.04
N ALA A 18 19.66 -4.51 7.16
CA ALA A 18 18.65 -3.45 7.17
C ALA A 18 17.27 -3.89 7.71
N CYS A 19 17.05 -5.20 7.94
CA CYS A 19 15.83 -5.69 8.59
C CYS A 19 16.19 -6.69 9.69
N LYS A 20 16.98 -6.23 10.66
CA LYS A 20 17.10 -6.93 11.95
C LYS A 20 15.86 -6.61 12.77
N LYS A 21 14.93 -7.56 12.79
CA LYS A 21 14.19 -8.03 13.97
C LYS A 21 14.00 -6.94 15.05
N GLU A 22 12.90 -6.22 14.99
CA GLU A 22 12.28 -5.70 16.21
C GLU A 22 11.65 -6.90 16.94
N ASP A 23 12.48 -7.57 17.76
CA ASP A 23 11.99 -8.32 18.91
C ASP A 23 11.43 -7.31 19.92
N ASN A 24 10.19 -6.89 19.67
CA ASN A 24 9.28 -6.32 20.64
C ASN A 24 7.87 -6.48 20.07
N VAL A 25 7.33 -7.71 20.18
CA VAL A 25 5.88 -7.83 20.37
C VAL A 25 5.62 -7.25 21.75
N SER A 26 5.62 -5.92 21.83
CA SER A 26 5.06 -5.22 22.96
C SER A 26 3.58 -5.55 22.99
N ASP A 27 3.01 -5.50 24.19
CA ASP A 27 1.60 -5.58 24.55
C ASP A 27 0.75 -4.44 23.92
N ALA A 28 0.97 -4.15 22.64
CA ALA A 28 0.20 -3.23 21.82
C ALA A 28 -0.84 -4.10 21.11
N GLY A 29 -2.10 -3.97 21.53
CA GLY A 29 -3.21 -4.78 21.03
C GLY A 29 -3.14 -4.99 19.52
N GLU A 30 -3.34 -6.24 19.10
CA GLU A 30 -3.29 -6.73 17.73
C GLU A 30 -3.72 -5.66 16.71
N GLN A 31 -2.80 -5.20 15.84
CA GLN A 31 -3.08 -4.28 14.74
C GLN A 31 -3.47 -5.08 13.50
N LEU A 32 -4.60 -4.73 12.89
CA LEU A 32 -5.03 -5.24 11.60
C LEU A 32 -4.26 -4.54 10.47
N LEU A 33 -3.50 -5.31 9.70
CA LEU A 33 -2.86 -4.88 8.46
C LEU A 33 -3.79 -5.19 7.29
N VAL A 34 -4.11 -4.19 6.48
CA VAL A 34 -4.99 -4.31 5.32
C VAL A 34 -4.20 -3.97 4.05
N PHE A 35 -3.81 -4.98 3.28
CA PHE A 35 -3.18 -4.77 1.98
C PHE A 35 -4.27 -4.46 0.95
N SER A 36 -4.28 -3.24 0.43
CA SER A 36 -5.40 -2.68 -0.31
C SER A 36 -4.97 -2.08 -1.65
N SER A 37 -5.72 -2.38 -2.70
CA SER A 37 -5.55 -1.79 -4.04
C SER A 37 -6.70 -0.85 -4.33
N ILE A 38 -6.39 0.36 -4.79
CA ILE A 38 -7.40 1.40 -5.05
C ILE A 38 -8.30 1.06 -6.25
N THR A 39 -7.83 0.25 -7.19
CA THR A 39 -8.64 -0.29 -8.30
C THR A 39 -9.40 -1.57 -7.95
N CYS A 40 -9.28 -2.10 -6.73
CA CYS A 40 -9.97 -3.33 -6.34
C CYS A 40 -11.36 -3.02 -5.81
N SER A 41 -12.40 -3.56 -6.46
CA SER A 41 -13.79 -3.39 -6.00
C SER A 41 -13.99 -3.83 -4.55
N TYR A 42 -13.44 -4.98 -4.14
CA TYR A 42 -13.53 -5.46 -2.76
C TYR A 42 -12.78 -4.57 -1.77
N CYS A 43 -11.62 -4.02 -2.14
CA CYS A 43 -10.89 -3.08 -1.29
C CYS A 43 -11.66 -1.77 -1.09
N ARG A 44 -12.28 -1.27 -2.16
CA ARG A 44 -13.13 -0.08 -2.10
C ARG A 44 -14.37 -0.29 -1.26
N THR A 45 -15.03 -1.44 -1.39
CA THR A 45 -16.13 -1.81 -0.48
C THR A 45 -15.66 -1.83 0.97
N PHE A 46 -14.56 -2.53 1.26
CA PHE A 46 -14.01 -2.57 2.61
C PHE A 46 -13.66 -1.17 3.13
N HIS A 47 -13.02 -0.33 2.31
CA HIS A 47 -12.66 1.03 2.68
C HIS A 47 -13.90 1.89 2.92
N ARG A 48 -14.85 1.97 1.98
CA ARG A 48 -16.06 2.79 2.13
C ARG A 48 -16.85 2.41 3.38
N ASP A 49 -16.97 1.11 3.66
CA ASP A 49 -17.82 0.64 4.75
C ASP A 49 -17.14 0.82 6.13
N ASN A 50 -15.80 1.00 6.17
CA ASN A 50 -15.01 1.01 7.41
C ASN A 50 -14.08 2.21 7.62
N SER A 51 -13.82 3.03 6.59
CA SER A 51 -12.85 4.14 6.64
C SER A 51 -13.14 5.21 7.70
N PRO A 52 -14.41 5.51 8.08
CA PRO A 52 -14.66 6.44 9.16
C PRO A 52 -13.99 6.02 10.48
N TYR A 53 -13.81 4.71 10.69
CA TYR A 53 -13.21 4.16 11.91
C TYR A 53 -11.70 4.08 11.85
N PHE A 54 -11.10 3.95 10.65
CA PHE A 54 -9.63 3.88 10.51
C PHE A 54 -8.94 5.16 11.01
N ALA A 55 -9.59 6.33 10.88
CA ALA A 55 -9.07 7.58 11.41
C ALA A 55 -9.19 7.71 12.93
N MET A 56 -9.98 6.85 13.58
CA MET A 56 -10.25 6.89 15.02
C MET A 56 -9.37 5.91 15.82
N THR A 57 -8.56 5.09 15.13
CA THR A 57 -7.80 4.01 15.76
C THR A 57 -6.48 3.75 15.07
N ASP A 58 -5.42 3.56 15.88
CA ASP A 58 -4.13 3.09 15.38
C ASP A 58 -4.09 1.56 15.20
N ARG A 59 -5.20 0.86 15.50
CA ARG A 59 -5.31 -0.60 15.40
C ARG A 59 -5.61 -1.10 13.99
N VAL A 60 -5.79 -0.21 13.01
CA VAL A 60 -5.92 -0.59 11.59
C VAL A 60 -4.89 0.18 10.76
N LYS A 61 -4.11 -0.56 9.97
CA LYS A 61 -3.13 0.01 9.05
C LYS A 61 -3.41 -0.45 7.63
N VAL A 62 -3.83 0.48 6.78
CA VAL A 62 -3.99 0.23 5.33
C VAL A 62 -2.65 0.38 4.64
N ILE A 63 -2.22 -0.66 3.94
CA ILE A 63 -0.97 -0.74 3.20
C ILE A 63 -1.31 -0.78 1.70
N PRO A 64 -0.82 0.18 0.89
CA PRO A 64 -1.05 0.14 -0.55
C PRO A 64 -0.48 -1.12 -1.20
N TYR A 65 -1.26 -1.74 -2.08
CA TYR A 65 -0.88 -2.89 -2.89
C TYR A 65 -1.16 -2.58 -4.36
N TYR A 66 -0.11 -2.39 -5.16
CA TYR A 66 -0.25 -1.98 -6.56
C TYR A 66 -0.34 -3.20 -7.48
N ARG A 67 -1.53 -3.47 -8.03
CA ARG A 67 -1.78 -4.61 -8.93
C ARG A 67 -1.56 -4.27 -10.39
N ASN A 68 -1.57 -2.99 -10.72
CA ASN A 68 -1.47 -2.47 -12.09
C ASN A 68 -0.98 -1.02 -12.10
N MET A 69 -0.72 -0.48 -13.30
CA MET A 69 -0.26 0.90 -13.46
C MET A 69 -1.30 1.96 -13.07
N VAL A 70 -2.59 1.62 -13.04
CA VAL A 70 -3.64 2.54 -12.59
C VAL A 70 -3.55 2.73 -11.07
N ASP A 71 -3.30 1.66 -10.31
CA ASP A 71 -3.02 1.76 -8.87
C ASP A 71 -1.82 2.66 -8.61
N VAL A 72 -0.73 2.47 -9.37
CA VAL A 72 0.49 3.29 -9.26
C VAL A 72 0.19 4.76 -9.55
N ALA A 73 -0.42 5.06 -10.71
CA ALA A 73 -0.73 6.43 -11.10
C ALA A 73 -1.64 7.13 -10.09
N SER A 74 -2.65 6.41 -9.57
CA SER A 74 -3.58 6.94 -8.58
C SER A 74 -2.88 7.26 -7.26
N GLN A 75 -1.99 6.38 -6.80
CA GLN A 75 -1.20 6.64 -5.59
C GLN A 75 -0.22 7.80 -5.79
N MET A 76 0.44 7.92 -6.94
CA MET A 76 1.31 9.07 -7.22
C MET A 76 0.53 10.39 -7.19
N VAL A 77 -0.72 10.38 -7.68
CA VAL A 77 -1.62 11.53 -7.57
C VAL A 77 -1.98 11.83 -6.12
N ILE A 78 -2.30 10.81 -5.32
CA ILE A 78 -2.54 10.95 -3.88
C ILE A 78 -1.32 11.58 -3.20
N ASP A 79 -0.12 11.02 -3.39
CA ASP A 79 1.12 11.51 -2.77
C ASP A 79 1.43 12.96 -3.17
N ALA A 80 1.23 13.30 -4.45
CA ALA A 80 1.45 14.65 -4.96
C ALA A 80 0.40 15.67 -4.50
N SER A 81 -0.73 15.22 -3.94
CA SER A 81 -1.81 16.10 -3.45
C SER A 81 -1.49 16.77 -2.11
N GLY A 82 -0.39 16.41 -1.46
CA GLY A 82 0.11 17.08 -0.25
C GLY A 82 -0.89 17.09 0.90
N ASN A 83 -1.32 18.27 1.35
CA ASN A 83 -2.30 18.38 2.43
C ASN A 83 -3.70 17.84 2.07
N ARG A 84 -3.99 17.64 0.78
CA ARG A 84 -5.26 17.08 0.28
C ARG A 84 -5.20 15.58 0.01
N SER A 85 -4.06 14.92 0.27
CA SER A 85 -3.86 13.49 -0.03
C SER A 85 -4.95 12.61 0.56
N GLU A 86 -5.41 12.89 1.78
CA GLU A 86 -6.46 12.09 2.42
C GLU A 86 -7.83 12.25 1.74
N GLU A 87 -8.22 13.49 1.43
CA GLU A 87 -9.48 13.79 0.71
C GLU A 87 -9.50 13.14 -0.68
N VAL A 88 -8.39 13.25 -1.42
CA VAL A 88 -8.24 12.64 -2.74
C VAL A 88 -8.28 11.12 -2.64
N LYS A 89 -7.56 10.53 -1.67
CA LYS A 89 -7.57 9.08 -1.42
C LYS A 89 -8.98 8.59 -1.11
N ASN A 90 -9.68 9.22 -0.18
CA ASN A 90 -11.04 8.81 0.20
C ASN A 90 -11.99 8.92 -0.99
N TYR A 91 -11.93 10.01 -1.77
CA TYR A 91 -12.73 10.14 -2.99
C TYR A 91 -12.51 8.97 -3.95
N LEU A 92 -11.25 8.62 -4.23
CA LEU A 92 -10.91 7.53 -5.15
C LEU A 92 -11.35 6.15 -4.65
N TYR A 93 -11.40 5.94 -3.32
CA TYR A 93 -11.94 4.71 -2.75
C TYR A 93 -13.48 4.67 -2.76
N GLU A 94 -14.13 5.81 -2.50
CA GLU A 94 -15.59 5.90 -2.35
C GLU A 94 -16.34 5.96 -3.69
N ASN A 95 -15.68 6.45 -4.73
CA ASN A 95 -16.28 6.67 -6.05
C ASN A 95 -15.61 5.80 -7.10
N ASP A 96 -16.39 5.32 -8.07
CA ASP A 96 -15.92 4.49 -9.19
C ASP A 96 -15.95 5.23 -10.54
N ASP A 97 -16.52 6.43 -10.59
CA ASP A 97 -16.61 7.28 -11.77
C ASP A 97 -15.25 7.55 -12.41
N TRP A 98 -14.23 7.75 -11.57
CA TRP A 98 -12.86 8.00 -12.04
C TRP A 98 -12.22 6.80 -12.76
N LEU A 99 -12.73 5.59 -12.53
CA LEU A 99 -12.30 4.36 -13.21
C LEU A 99 -13.09 4.06 -14.49
N ALA A 100 -14.12 4.83 -14.79
CA ALA A 100 -14.96 4.60 -15.96
C ALA A 100 -14.32 5.11 -17.25
N GLY A 101 -14.53 4.37 -18.34
CA GLY A 101 -14.05 4.73 -19.68
C GLY A 101 -12.55 4.53 -19.91
N ASP A 102 -12.06 5.02 -21.05
CA ASP A 102 -10.73 4.65 -21.56
C ASP A 102 -9.61 5.62 -21.14
N ASN A 103 -9.94 6.79 -20.59
CA ASN A 103 -8.96 7.83 -20.27
C ASN A 103 -8.87 8.11 -18.76
N ILE A 104 -8.29 7.17 -18.04
CA ILE A 104 -8.07 7.26 -16.59
C ILE A 104 -7.26 8.49 -16.19
N LEU A 105 -6.27 8.91 -16.99
CA LEU A 105 -5.49 10.11 -16.68
C LEU A 105 -6.35 11.37 -16.73
N ALA A 106 -7.24 11.50 -17.71
CA ALA A 106 -8.18 12.63 -17.75
C ALA A 106 -9.12 12.60 -16.53
N ASN A 107 -9.58 11.43 -16.11
CA ASN A 107 -10.42 11.29 -14.93
C ASN A 107 -9.68 11.67 -13.64
N LEU A 108 -8.44 11.19 -13.46
CA LEU A 108 -7.58 11.60 -12.34
C LEU A 108 -7.33 13.12 -12.35
N ASN A 109 -7.19 13.73 -13.53
CA ASN A 109 -7.08 15.18 -13.66
C ASN A 109 -8.35 15.90 -13.15
N GLN A 110 -9.53 15.34 -13.41
CA GLN A 110 -10.78 15.90 -12.88
C GLN A 110 -10.85 15.79 -11.36
N VAL A 111 -10.38 14.67 -10.79
CA VAL A 111 -10.31 14.49 -9.33
C VAL A 111 -9.39 15.54 -8.70
N VAL A 112 -8.16 15.73 -9.19
CA VAL A 112 -7.26 16.74 -8.60
C VAL A 112 -7.81 18.15 -8.73
N ASN A 113 -8.46 18.48 -9.85
CA ASN A 113 -9.11 19.79 -10.04
C ASN A 113 -10.28 20.01 -9.08
N ARG A 114 -11.05 18.96 -8.76
CA ARG A 114 -12.14 19.02 -7.76
C ARG A 114 -11.63 19.45 -6.39
N PHE A 115 -10.43 19.03 -6.00
CA PHE A 115 -9.81 19.35 -4.71
C PHE A 115 -8.84 20.55 -4.77
N ASP A 116 -8.85 21.31 -5.87
CA ASP A 116 -7.95 22.45 -6.13
C ASP A 116 -6.45 22.11 -5.99
N VAL A 117 -6.09 20.85 -6.27
CA VAL A 117 -4.70 20.38 -6.24
C VAL A 117 -3.97 20.84 -7.50
N LYS A 118 -2.87 21.60 -7.32
CA LYS A 118 -2.05 22.12 -8.41
C LYS A 118 -0.83 21.22 -8.66
N ILE A 119 -1.00 20.21 -9.51
CA ILE A 119 0.09 19.33 -9.95
C ILE A 119 0.20 19.29 -11.47
N ASP A 120 1.40 19.03 -11.97
CA ASP A 120 1.60 18.59 -13.35
C ASP A 120 1.34 17.08 -13.41
N LEU A 121 0.12 16.69 -13.79
CA LEU A 121 -0.31 15.30 -13.74
C LEU A 121 0.57 14.40 -14.63
N GLU A 122 0.89 14.85 -15.85
CA GLU A 122 1.68 14.06 -16.79
C GLU A 122 3.09 13.82 -16.25
N LYS A 123 3.72 14.86 -15.70
CA LYS A 123 5.03 14.72 -15.06
C LYS A 123 4.94 13.83 -13.81
N THR A 124 3.89 13.98 -13.02
CA THR A 124 3.68 13.23 -11.76
C THR A 124 3.64 11.74 -12.04
N VAL A 125 2.75 11.28 -12.93
CA VAL A 125 2.58 9.82 -13.19
C VAL A 125 3.72 9.21 -14.00
N LYS A 126 4.66 10.02 -14.49
CA LYS A 126 5.86 9.58 -15.23
C LYS A 126 7.14 9.64 -14.40
N ASP A 127 7.09 10.03 -13.12
CA ASP A 127 8.25 10.07 -12.25
C ASP A 127 8.75 8.64 -11.94
N ARG A 128 9.78 8.22 -12.67
CA ARG A 128 10.40 6.90 -12.54
C ARG A 128 11.01 6.66 -11.16
N ASN A 129 11.54 7.69 -10.50
CA ASN A 129 12.16 7.51 -9.19
C ASN A 129 11.08 7.18 -8.14
N GLN A 130 9.91 7.79 -8.25
CA GLN A 130 8.79 7.49 -7.37
C GLN A 130 8.21 6.11 -7.66
N ILE A 131 8.05 5.75 -8.95
CA ILE A 131 7.62 4.39 -9.36
C ILE A 131 8.57 3.33 -8.79
N ASP A 132 9.89 3.51 -8.91
CA ASP A 132 10.88 2.57 -8.40
C ASP A 132 10.81 2.40 -6.87
N LYS A 133 10.53 3.48 -6.12
CA LYS A 133 10.30 3.40 -4.67
C LYS A 133 9.05 2.59 -4.34
N MET A 134 7.95 2.84 -5.06
CA MET A 134 6.69 2.13 -4.86
C MET A 134 6.81 0.64 -5.17
N VAL A 135 7.55 0.28 -6.23
CA VAL A 135 7.85 -1.11 -6.57
C VAL A 135 8.64 -1.79 -5.46
N ARG A 136 9.68 -1.16 -4.90
CA ARG A 136 10.46 -1.73 -3.79
C ARG A 136 9.60 -1.99 -2.56
N VAL A 137 8.74 -1.04 -2.18
CA VAL A 137 7.82 -1.21 -1.06
C VAL A 137 6.87 -2.39 -1.30
N LEU A 138 6.39 -2.55 -2.53
CA LEU A 138 5.55 -3.69 -2.90
C LEU A 138 6.33 -5.02 -2.87
N GLU A 139 7.55 -5.06 -3.38
CA GLU A 139 8.40 -6.26 -3.35
C GLU A 139 8.68 -6.71 -1.92
N GLU A 140 8.95 -5.78 -1.01
CA GLU A 140 9.09 -6.05 0.42
C GLU A 140 7.77 -6.61 0.98
N ALA A 141 6.63 -5.94 0.74
CA ALA A 141 5.32 -6.39 1.21
C ALA A 141 4.93 -7.79 0.71
N VAL A 142 5.17 -8.09 -0.57
CA VAL A 142 4.87 -9.38 -1.21
C VAL A 142 5.82 -10.47 -0.70
N GLY A 143 7.11 -10.14 -0.57
CA GLY A 143 8.16 -11.09 -0.19
C GLY A 143 7.96 -11.71 1.20
N PHE A 144 7.31 -10.99 2.13
CA PHE A 144 7.09 -11.49 3.49
C PHE A 144 5.79 -12.30 3.67
N ARG A 145 4.78 -12.12 2.82
CA ARG A 145 3.40 -12.60 3.12
C ARG A 145 2.73 -13.43 2.02
N HIS A 146 3.40 -13.65 0.88
CA HIS A 146 2.86 -14.43 -0.23
C HIS A 146 1.43 -14.02 -0.65
N ILE A 147 1.15 -12.72 -0.66
CA ILE A 147 -0.17 -12.17 -0.97
C ILE A 147 -0.51 -12.48 -2.44
N THR A 148 -1.65 -13.14 -2.67
CA THR A 148 -2.13 -13.53 -4.00
C THR A 148 -3.33 -12.71 -4.50
N GLY A 149 -3.94 -11.90 -3.62
CA GLY A 149 -5.11 -11.10 -3.93
C GLY A 149 -5.31 -9.95 -2.95
N THR A 150 -6.24 -9.06 -3.27
CA THR A 150 -6.59 -7.90 -2.45
C THR A 150 -8.11 -7.80 -2.26
N PRO A 151 -8.62 -7.34 -1.10
CA PRO A 151 -7.83 -7.03 0.08
C PRO A 151 -7.25 -8.30 0.71
N ALA A 152 -6.11 -8.16 1.38
CA ALA A 152 -5.55 -9.20 2.23
C ALA A 152 -5.37 -8.66 3.64
N PHE A 153 -5.75 -9.47 4.63
CA PHE A 153 -5.89 -9.06 6.02
C PHE A 153 -4.96 -9.87 6.90
N PHE A 154 -4.26 -9.20 7.81
CA PHE A 154 -3.35 -9.87 8.75
C PHE A 154 -3.37 -9.24 10.13
N ILE A 155 -3.20 -10.08 11.15
CA ILE A 155 -2.79 -9.68 12.50
C ILE A 155 -1.50 -10.41 12.81
N GLY A 156 -0.44 -9.65 13.10
CA GLY A 156 0.90 -10.24 13.13
C GLY A 156 1.17 -10.97 11.81
N GLU A 157 1.58 -12.24 11.86
CA GLU A 157 1.80 -13.11 10.70
C GLU A 157 0.55 -13.89 10.24
N ARG A 158 -0.53 -13.88 11.03
CA ARG A 158 -1.73 -14.67 10.76
C ARG A 158 -2.59 -13.98 9.72
N ALA A 159 -2.89 -14.68 8.62
CA ALA A 159 -3.87 -14.24 7.63
C ALA A 159 -5.30 -14.36 8.19
N LEU A 160 -6.16 -13.41 7.85
CA LEU A 160 -7.58 -13.40 8.21
C LEU A 160 -8.45 -13.58 6.96
N SER A 161 -9.62 -14.16 7.17
CA SER A 161 -10.75 -14.09 6.25
C SER A 161 -11.38 -12.68 6.22
N TRP A 162 -12.29 -12.45 5.27
CA TRP A 162 -13.08 -11.21 5.21
C TRP A 162 -13.91 -11.03 6.49
N ASP A 163 -14.60 -12.08 6.93
CA ASP A 163 -15.51 -12.01 8.07
C ASP A 163 -14.75 -11.70 9.37
N GLU A 164 -13.59 -12.34 9.60
CA GLU A 164 -12.71 -12.02 10.74
C GLU A 164 -12.21 -10.57 10.70
N ALA A 165 -11.88 -10.05 9.52
CA ALA A 165 -11.42 -8.66 9.39
C ALA A 165 -12.54 -7.65 9.64
N VAL A 166 -13.77 -7.95 9.18
CA VAL A 166 -14.95 -7.14 9.47
C VAL A 166 -15.27 -7.19 10.96
N GLU A 167 -15.32 -8.39 11.57
CA GLU A 167 -15.56 -8.56 13.00
C GLU A 167 -14.56 -7.76 13.83
N PHE A 168 -13.27 -7.84 13.51
CA PHE A 168 -12.24 -7.04 14.16
C PHE A 168 -12.53 -5.53 14.10
N VAL A 169 -12.97 -5.01 12.94
CA VAL A 169 -13.28 -3.58 12.80
C VAL A 169 -14.58 -3.21 13.51
N GLU A 170 -15.59 -4.08 13.52
CA GLU A 170 -16.83 -3.88 14.28
C GLU A 170 -16.57 -3.75 15.78
N GLU A 171 -15.65 -4.55 16.33
CA GLU A 171 -15.24 -4.45 17.75
C GLU A 171 -14.52 -3.13 18.10
N LEU A 172 -13.99 -2.41 17.10
CA LEU A 172 -13.36 -1.10 17.30
C LEU A 172 -14.36 0.05 17.30
N LYS A 173 -15.61 -0.20 16.91
CA LYS A 173 -16.64 0.84 16.87
C LYS A 173 -17.02 1.21 18.31
N PRO A 174 -17.17 2.52 18.60
CA PRO A 174 -17.53 3.00 19.94
C PRO A 174 -18.95 2.62 20.36
#